data_AF-A0A432K8W9-F1
#
_entry.id   AF-A0A432K8W9-F1
#
_cell.length_a   1.000
_cell.length_b   1.000
_cell.length_c   1.000
_cell.angle_alpha   90.00
_cell.angle_beta   90.00
_cell.angle_gamma   90.00
#
_symmetry.space_group_name_H-M   'P 1'
#
loop_
_entity.id
_entity.type
_entity.pdbx_description
1 polymer ?
#
loop_
_entity_poly.entity_id
_entity_poly.type
_entity_poly.pdbx_seq_one_letter_code
_entity_poly.pdbx_strand_id
1 'polypeptide(L)'
;MVELVNESWDRDNIEAGLLNCEVIEGYPAGPRTLPDCLVLGISRSGDTFHAVLAIDLENERILVVTVYRPNSEEWLDGWRVRRT
;
A
#
# COMPACT_ATOMS: atom_id res chain seq x y z
N MET A 1 -4.50 -5.87 -22.95
CA MET A 1 -4.49 -6.54 -21.64
C MET A 1 -3.31 -5.95 -20.92
N VAL A 2 -3.54 -5.04 -19.96
CA VAL A 2 -2.45 -4.33 -19.28
C VAL A 2 -1.76 -5.35 -18.39
N GLU A 3 -0.50 -5.66 -18.71
CA GLU A 3 0.37 -6.47 -17.87
C GLU A 3 0.62 -5.71 -16.58
N LEU A 4 -0.07 -6.11 -15.50
CA LEU A 4 0.43 -5.89 -14.16
C LEU A 4 1.74 -6.66 -14.09
N VAL A 5 2.85 -5.94 -14.24
CA VAL A 5 4.18 -6.46 -13.90
C VAL A 5 4.06 -6.97 -12.48
N ASN A 6 4.07 -8.30 -12.34
CA ASN A 6 4.10 -8.97 -11.06
C ASN A 6 5.50 -8.70 -10.49
N GLU A 7 5.65 -7.53 -9.86
CA GLU A 7 6.82 -7.23 -9.06
C GLU A 7 6.97 -8.38 -8.06
N SER A 8 8.13 -9.01 -8.05
CA SER A 8 8.41 -10.14 -7.16
C SER A 8 8.61 -9.61 -5.74
N TRP A 9 7.53 -9.17 -5.13
CA TRP A 9 7.49 -8.75 -3.74
C TRP A 9 7.58 -9.99 -2.85
N ASP A 10 8.65 -10.06 -2.07
CA ASP A 10 8.78 -11.03 -1.00
C ASP A 10 7.91 -10.62 0.19
N ARG A 11 7.18 -11.59 0.77
CA ARG A 11 6.24 -11.35 1.87
C ARG A 11 6.93 -10.75 3.08
N ASP A 12 8.00 -11.38 3.57
CA ASP A 12 8.70 -10.95 4.79
C ASP A 12 9.34 -9.57 4.60
N ASN A 13 9.76 -9.27 3.36
CA ASN A 13 10.28 -7.97 2.97
C ASN A 13 9.22 -6.85 3.07
N ILE A 14 8.01 -7.12 2.59
CA ILE A 14 6.88 -6.17 2.67
C ILE A 14 6.34 -6.04 4.08
N GLU A 15 6.14 -7.16 4.79
CA GLU A 15 5.64 -7.16 6.17
C GLU A 15 6.53 -6.31 7.08
N ALA A 16 7.85 -6.40 6.93
CA ALA A 16 8.80 -5.55 7.66
C ALA A 16 8.61 -4.05 7.36
N GLY A 17 8.31 -3.70 6.11
CA GLY A 17 8.07 -2.31 5.71
C GLY A 17 6.73 -1.77 6.19
N LEU A 18 5.71 -2.62 6.29
CA LEU A 18 4.39 -2.26 6.82
C LEU A 18 4.45 -1.88 8.31
N LEU A 19 5.41 -2.40 9.08
CA LEU A 19 5.58 -2.03 10.50
C LEU A 19 5.90 -0.53 10.71
N ASN A 20 6.44 0.15 9.70
CA ASN A 20 6.82 1.57 9.77
C ASN A 20 6.23 2.39 8.61
N CYS A 21 5.15 1.90 7.99
CA CYS A 21 4.53 2.58 6.86
C CYS A 21 3.78 3.85 7.29
N GLU A 22 3.60 4.75 6.33
CA GLU A 22 2.85 6.00 6.48
C GLU A 22 1.51 5.85 5.75
N VAL A 23 0.39 6.15 6.43
CA VAL A 23 -0.91 6.24 5.75
C VAL A 23 -0.94 7.54 4.94
N ILE A 24 -1.06 7.42 3.61
CA ILE A 24 -1.05 8.57 2.70
C ILE A 24 -2.43 8.87 2.11
N GLU A 25 -3.33 7.88 2.06
CA GLU A 25 -4.75 8.09 1.73
C GLU A 25 -5.63 7.29 2.67
N GLY A 26 -6.61 7.94 3.30
CA GLY A 26 -7.70 7.26 3.99
C GLY A 26 -8.91 7.18 3.07
N TYR A 27 -9.47 5.98 2.91
CA TYR A 27 -10.71 5.79 2.16
C TYR A 27 -11.91 5.94 3.10
N PRO A 28 -13.06 6.44 2.62
CA PRO A 28 -14.23 6.63 3.46
C PRO A 28 -14.71 5.30 4.04
N ALA A 29 -14.78 5.22 5.36
CA ALA A 29 -15.35 4.07 6.05
C ALA A 29 -16.88 4.03 5.88
N GLY A 30 -17.40 2.91 5.40
CA GLY A 30 -18.81 2.59 5.27
C GLY A 30 -19.06 1.12 5.62
N PRO A 31 -20.32 0.67 5.69
CA PRO A 31 -20.69 -0.63 6.27
C PRO A 31 -20.01 -1.87 5.65
N ARG A 32 -19.36 -1.72 4.48
CA ARG A 32 -18.69 -2.78 3.70
C ARG A 32 -17.51 -2.28 2.85
N THR A 33 -16.93 -1.12 3.12
CA THR A 33 -15.96 -0.52 2.21
C THR A 33 -14.54 -0.90 2.59
N LEU A 34 -14.14 -2.11 2.20
CA LEU A 34 -12.73 -2.39 1.97
C LEU A 34 -12.39 -1.99 0.52
N PRO A 35 -11.19 -1.47 0.24
CA PRO A 35 -10.09 -1.20 1.18
C PRO A 35 -10.31 0.06 2.04
N ASP A 36 -9.55 0.17 3.14
CA ASP A 36 -9.63 1.28 4.11
C ASP A 36 -8.60 2.37 3.87
N CYS A 37 -7.40 2.03 3.39
CA CYS A 37 -6.36 3.02 3.19
C CYS A 37 -5.30 2.60 2.17
N LEU A 38 -4.55 3.59 1.70
CA LEU A 38 -3.29 3.44 1.01
C LEU A 38 -2.14 3.86 1.92
N VAL A 39 -1.11 3.03 1.98
CA VAL A 39 0.11 3.33 2.72
C VAL A 39 1.33 3.43 1.80
N LEU A 40 2.28 4.25 2.21
CA LEU A 40 3.63 4.34 1.69
C LEU A 40 4.58 3.63 2.64
N GLY A 41 5.30 2.62 2.14
CA GLY A 41 6.26 1.85 2.91
C GLY A 41 7.64 1.82 2.26
N ILE A 42 8.64 1.46 3.08
CA ILE A 42 9.98 1.09 2.63
C ILE A 42 10.19 -0.35 3.06
N SER A 43 10.37 -1.24 2.09
CA SER A 43 10.65 -2.65 2.35
C SER A 43 11.99 -2.83 3.07
N ARG A 44 12.23 -4.01 3.64
CA ARG A 44 13.54 -4.33 4.27
C ARG A 44 14.72 -4.18 3.30
N SER A 45 14.52 -4.41 2.00
CA SER A 45 15.54 -4.18 0.96
C SER A 45 15.77 -2.70 0.64
N GLY A 46 14.96 -1.79 1.17
CA GLY A 46 15.05 -0.35 0.92
C GLY A 46 14.18 0.13 -0.24
N ASP A 47 13.40 -0.76 -0.86
CA ASP A 47 12.49 -0.37 -1.94
C ASP A 47 11.24 0.31 -1.42
N THR A 48 10.91 1.46 -1.99
CA THR A 48 9.63 2.13 -1.77
C THR A 48 8.50 1.33 -2.42
N PHE A 49 7.42 1.15 -1.68
CA PHE A 49 6.19 0.55 -2.18
C PHE A 49 4.96 1.29 -1.67
N HIS A 50 3.88 1.15 -2.42
CA HIS A 50 2.53 1.47 -2.02
C HIS A 50 1.78 0.18 -1.74
N ALA A 51 1.00 0.16 -0.66
CA ALA A 51 0.11 -0.96 -0.35
C ALA A 51 -1.30 -0.49 -0.04
N VAL A 52 -2.28 -1.15 -0.64
CA VAL A 52 -3.69 -0.94 -0.33
C VAL A 52 -4.07 -1.91 0.77
N LEU A 53 -4.56 -1.40 1.89
CA LEU A 53 -4.86 -2.17 3.08
C LEU A 53 -6.34 -2.17 3.40
N ALA A 54 -6.78 -3.28 3.95
CA ALA A 54 -8.07 -3.49 4.58
C ALA A 54 -7.83 -3.84 6.05
N ILE A 55 -8.51 -3.17 6.96
CA ILE A 55 -8.32 -3.26 8.41
C ILE A 55 -9.55 -3.94 9.01
N ASP A 56 -9.36 -5.14 9.52
CA ASP A 56 -10.39 -5.91 10.20
C ASP A 56 -10.12 -5.88 11.70
N LEU A 57 -10.72 -4.87 12.34
CA LEU A 57 -10.57 -4.63 13.78
C LEU A 57 -11.20 -5.74 14.63
N GLU A 58 -12.25 -6.41 14.14
CA GLU A 58 -12.93 -7.49 14.87
C GLU A 58 -12.02 -8.71 15.02
N ASN A 59 -11.23 -9.00 14.00
CA ASN A 59 -10.30 -10.14 13.97
C ASN A 59 -8.84 -9.74 14.21
N GLU A 60 -8.59 -8.49 14.62
CA GLU A 60 -7.25 -7.92 14.86
C GLU A 60 -6.26 -8.19 13.71
N ARG A 61 -6.71 -8.07 12.46
CA ARG A 61 -5.90 -8.38 11.28
C ARG A 61 -5.91 -7.26 10.24
N ILE A 62 -4.81 -7.19 9.49
CA ILE A 62 -4.68 -6.34 8.30
C ILE A 62 -4.61 -7.26 7.09
N LEU A 63 -5.43 -6.97 6.09
CA LEU A 63 -5.38 -7.63 4.78
C LEU A 63 -4.68 -6.70 3.79
N VAL A 64 -3.62 -7.21 3.18
CA VAL A 64 -2.93 -6.51 2.08
C VAL A 64 -3.66 -6.87 0.79
N VAL A 65 -4.33 -5.89 0.18
CA VAL A 65 -5.12 -6.08 -1.05
C VAL A 65 -4.21 -6.09 -2.27
N THR A 66 -3.29 -5.13 -2.35
CA THR A 66 -2.29 -5.06 -3.40
C THR A 66 -1.04 -4.34 -2.89
N VAL A 67 0.11 -4.65 -3.50
CA VAL A 67 1.39 -3.99 -3.29
C VAL A 67 1.95 -3.65 -4.66
N TYR A 68 2.43 -2.42 -4.85
CA TYR A 68 3.02 -1.96 -6.10
C TYR A 68 4.06 -0.87 -5.85
N ARG A 69 5.03 -0.73 -6.74
CA ARG A 69 5.96 0.39 -6.73
C ARG A 69 5.29 1.67 -7.26
N PRO A 70 5.34 2.79 -6.52
CA PRO A 70 4.88 4.06 -7.07
C PRO A 70 5.80 4.52 -8.21
N ASN A 71 5.23 5.20 -9.20
CA ASN A 71 5.96 5.82 -10.30
C ASN A 71 5.70 7.33 -10.35
N SER A 72 6.60 8.06 -11.01
CA SER A 72 6.56 9.54 -11.07
C SER A 72 5.50 10.10 -12.02
N GLU A 73 4.89 9.26 -12.85
CA GLU A 73 3.79 9.68 -13.74
C GLU A 73 2.48 9.83 -12.97
N GLU A 74 2.31 9.07 -11.89
CA GLU A 74 1.12 9.06 -11.04
C GLU A 74 1.33 9.76 -9.69
N TRP A 75 2.57 9.95 -9.23
CA TRP A 75 2.86 10.42 -7.87
C TRP A 75 3.89 11.56 -7.79
N LEU A 76 3.71 12.40 -6.77
CA LEU A 76 4.50 13.58 -6.41
C LEU A 76 4.87 13.54 -4.93
N ASP A 77 5.67 14.51 -4.49
CA ASP A 77 6.02 14.75 -3.08
C ASP A 77 6.59 13.51 -2.37
N GLY A 78 7.61 12.91 -2.99
CA GLY A 78 8.22 11.69 -2.46
C GLY A 78 7.23 10.54 -2.32
N TRP A 79 6.34 10.40 -3.31
CA TRP A 79 5.32 9.35 -3.44
C TRP A 79 4.04 9.55 -2.60
N ARG A 80 3.85 10.69 -1.93
CA ARG A 80 2.70 10.93 -1.04
C ARG A 80 1.47 11.45 -1.74
N VAL A 81 1.64 12.21 -2.83
CA VAL A 81 0.54 12.96 -3.46
C VAL A 81 0.28 12.43 -4.87
N ARG A 82 -0.96 12.01 -5.15
CA ARG A 82 -1.36 11.64 -6.51
C ARG A 82 -1.36 12.84 -7.45
N ARG A 83 -0.97 12.58 -8.69
CA ARG A 83 -1.18 13.49 -9.81
C ARG A 83 -2.65 13.39 -10.22
N THR A 84 -3.44 14.41 -9.90
CA THR A 84 -4.83 14.59 -10.34
C THR A 84 -4.91 15.12 -11.76
#